data_AF-A0A7C5QAI1-F1
#
_entry.id   AF-A0A7C5QAI1-F1
#
_cell.length_a   1.000
_cell.length_b   1.000
_cell.length_c   1.000
_cell.angle_alpha   90.00
_cell.angle_beta   90.00
_cell.angle_gamma   90.00
#
_symmetry.space_group_name_H-M   'P 1'
#
loop_
_entity.id
_entity.type
_entity.pdbx_description
1 polymer ?
#
loop_
_entity_poly.entity_id
_entity_poly.type
_entity_poly.pdbx_seq_one_letter_code
_entity_poly.pdbx_strand_id
1 'polypeptide(L)'
;MKTSKGIAVTCRFCGGVAYLEKVETSFLCPYCHKSQPLDEKTIQMLQQYQNAVKSYLDRAYRAKEGAQYIEEWTKKGGKGDIVSLMNIIFILIITVVAFLMPFLISRGFDTQRYGTYIPWVFIILFMLIYFVYFYLIRKKPEVKIEETGQVYVNCSNCGAKNVLKAGQIIEKCSFCGAFLLPSAGAMSQGIKEVQNVARAAEMERRRKERLIAAKHNIVKSGSFAIYLYLGSFGLFIGIGLVSIVINAYEEGKEVFPIILLPLVVFSGFLGLIFAVYYWRRRKKRIWSETLNKFAGFYKGKATMGVNGVVDWLNKFWAGDYSTTHLQTMGRYAGCVEFNYQGFPAILIANPEGYTVRYGRGHSVHYDPFFHLLIAAWIPGISEEVALPGEFLKSVENKIKGLESSGYHIIVGVPGIMAQIDSNLAKHIKKHPENIISLSQVFGELIGILSQLGGKPISAFP
;
A
#
# COMPACT_ATOMS: atom_id res chain seq x y z
N MET A 1 -0.10 24.18 -24.90
CA MET A 1 -0.61 22.91 -25.44
C MET A 1 -0.60 22.98 -26.96
N LYS A 2 -0.11 21.95 -27.66
CA LYS A 2 -0.20 21.90 -29.14
C LYS A 2 -1.63 21.52 -29.51
N THR A 3 -2.31 22.34 -30.31
CA THR A 3 -3.62 22.00 -30.89
C THR A 3 -3.42 21.14 -32.12
N SER A 4 -4.09 19.99 -32.18
CA SER A 4 -4.11 19.15 -33.36
C SER A 4 -5.26 19.57 -34.30
N LYS A 5 -5.18 19.23 -35.59
CA LYS A 5 -6.29 19.51 -36.52
C LYS A 5 -7.40 18.47 -36.31
N GLY A 6 -8.66 18.86 -36.28
CA GLY A 6 -9.79 17.98 -36.48
C GLY A 6 -10.06 17.85 -37.98
N ILE A 7 -10.40 16.65 -38.45
CA ILE A 7 -10.74 16.41 -39.86
C ILE A 7 -12.25 16.57 -40.00
N ALA A 8 -12.68 17.59 -40.72
CA ALA A 8 -14.07 17.72 -41.14
C ALA A 8 -14.31 16.72 -42.28
N VAL A 9 -15.39 15.95 -42.19
CA VAL A 9 -15.74 15.01 -43.25
C VAL A 9 -16.42 15.77 -44.38
N THR A 10 -15.83 15.76 -45.56
CA THR A 10 -16.35 16.44 -46.76
C THR A 10 -16.89 15.42 -47.76
N CYS A 11 -18.01 15.73 -48.39
CA CYS A 11 -18.56 14.95 -49.48
C CYS A 11 -17.66 15.03 -50.72
N ARG A 12 -17.22 13.89 -51.26
CA ARG A 12 -16.41 13.80 -52.49
C ARG A 12 -17.14 14.31 -53.73
N PHE A 13 -18.47 14.36 -53.70
CA PHE A 13 -19.28 14.77 -54.86
C PHE A 13 -19.50 16.28 -54.94
N CYS A 14 -19.79 16.95 -53.82
CA CYS A 14 -20.15 18.38 -53.81
C CYS A 14 -19.22 19.25 -52.95
N GLY A 15 -18.23 18.67 -52.25
CA GLY A 15 -17.35 19.39 -51.31
C GLY A 15 -18.03 19.79 -50.00
N GLY A 16 -19.35 19.67 -49.89
CA GLY A 16 -20.11 20.04 -48.70
C GLY A 16 -19.72 19.22 -47.46
N VAL A 17 -19.81 19.84 -46.29
CA VAL A 17 -19.51 19.19 -45.00
C VAL A 17 -20.62 18.19 -44.65
N ALA A 18 -20.23 16.97 -44.32
CA ALA A 18 -21.14 15.88 -44.00
C ALA A 18 -21.57 15.89 -42.52
N TYR A 19 -22.77 15.35 -42.27
CA TYR A 19 -23.25 15.08 -40.93
C TYR A 19 -23.07 13.59 -40.60
N LEU A 20 -22.39 13.31 -39.49
CA LEU A 20 -22.08 11.96 -39.00
C LEU A 20 -22.60 11.84 -37.57
N GLU A 21 -23.70 11.12 -37.36
CA GLU A 21 -24.19 10.86 -36.00
C GLU A 21 -23.46 9.68 -35.35
N LYS A 22 -23.04 8.70 -36.17
CA LYS A 22 -22.30 7.51 -35.75
C LYS A 22 -21.21 7.20 -36.78
N VAL A 23 -20.15 6.52 -36.35
CA VAL A 23 -19.16 5.96 -37.28
C VAL A 23 -19.76 4.72 -37.90
N GLU A 24 -20.52 4.93 -38.97
CA GLU A 24 -21.04 3.90 -39.85
C GLU A 24 -20.14 3.80 -41.09
N THR A 25 -20.30 2.72 -41.85
CA THR A 25 -19.52 2.49 -43.08
C THR A 25 -19.80 3.53 -44.16
N SER A 26 -20.89 4.29 -44.04
CA SER A 26 -21.26 5.37 -44.98
C SER A 26 -21.95 6.53 -44.27
N PHE A 27 -21.96 7.70 -44.92
CA PHE A 27 -22.72 8.87 -44.48
C PHE A 27 -23.50 9.50 -45.65
N LEU A 28 -24.63 10.13 -45.33
CA LEU A 28 -25.44 10.86 -46.30
C LEU A 28 -25.02 12.34 -46.32
N CYS A 29 -24.68 12.87 -47.50
CA CYS A 29 -24.38 14.29 -47.62
C CYS A 29 -25.67 15.14 -47.53
N PRO A 30 -25.76 16.14 -46.63
CA PRO A 30 -26.97 16.98 -46.52
C PRO A 30 -27.25 17.83 -47.76
N TYR A 31 -26.22 18.18 -48.53
CA TYR A 31 -26.35 19.06 -49.69
C TYR A 31 -26.75 18.35 -50.99
N CYS A 32 -26.17 17.17 -51.26
CA CYS A 32 -26.43 16.45 -52.52
C CYS A 32 -27.13 15.09 -52.33
N HIS A 33 -27.44 14.71 -51.09
CA HIS A 33 -28.11 13.47 -50.70
C HIS A 33 -27.44 12.17 -51.19
N LYS A 34 -26.20 12.23 -51.69
CA LYS A 34 -25.45 11.03 -52.05
C LYS A 34 -24.88 10.38 -50.79
N SER A 35 -25.08 9.07 -50.67
CA SER A 35 -24.38 8.26 -49.68
C SER A 35 -22.94 8.04 -50.14
N GLN A 36 -21.99 8.17 -49.22
CA GLN A 36 -20.59 7.95 -49.49
C GLN A 36 -19.98 7.08 -48.38
N PRO A 37 -19.20 6.04 -48.73
CA PRO A 37 -18.49 5.28 -47.73
C PRO A 37 -17.38 6.11 -47.07
N LEU A 38 -17.20 5.88 -45.77
CA LEU A 38 -15.97 6.25 -45.09
C LEU A 38 -14.85 5.32 -45.55
N ASP A 39 -13.64 5.87 -45.67
CA ASP A 39 -12.46 5.09 -46.01
C ASP A 39 -12.20 4.00 -44.95
N GLU A 40 -12.04 2.75 -45.38
CA GLU A 40 -11.92 1.60 -44.48
C GLU A 40 -10.73 1.76 -43.52
N LYS A 41 -9.61 2.27 -44.01
CA LYS A 41 -8.43 2.56 -43.19
C LYS A 41 -8.74 3.59 -42.10
N THR A 42 -9.53 4.62 -42.41
CA THR A 42 -9.99 5.61 -41.43
C THR A 42 -10.87 4.96 -40.36
N ILE A 43 -11.81 4.09 -40.74
CA ILE A 43 -12.67 3.36 -39.79
C ILE A 43 -11.81 2.49 -38.87
N GLN A 44 -10.88 1.70 -39.43
CA GLN A 44 -9.98 0.84 -38.65
C GLN A 44 -9.12 1.67 -37.68
N MET A 45 -8.58 2.81 -38.10
CA MET A 45 -7.81 3.70 -37.22
C MET A 45 -8.65 4.24 -36.06
N LEU A 46 -9.89 4.67 -36.32
CA LEU A 46 -10.79 5.16 -35.27
C LEU A 46 -11.16 4.05 -34.28
N GLN A 47 -11.43 2.83 -34.77
CA GLN A 47 -11.72 1.67 -33.92
C GLN A 47 -10.51 1.29 -33.05
N GLN A 48 -9.30 1.26 -33.63
CA GLN A 48 -8.06 1.02 -32.89
C GLN A 48 -7.84 2.07 -31.79
N TYR A 49 -8.08 3.34 -32.10
CA TYR A 49 -8.02 4.43 -31.14
C TYR A 49 -9.02 4.24 -29.99
N GLN A 50 -10.29 3.92 -30.28
CA GLN A 50 -11.29 3.67 -29.25
C GLN A 50 -10.95 2.48 -28.36
N ASN A 51 -10.48 1.38 -28.95
CA ASN A 51 -10.08 0.19 -28.22
C ASN A 51 -8.90 0.47 -27.30
N ALA A 52 -7.89 1.21 -27.78
CA ALA A 52 -6.76 1.63 -26.98
C ALA A 52 -7.19 2.52 -25.80
N VAL A 53 -8.00 3.56 -26.07
CA VAL A 53 -8.52 4.44 -25.01
C VAL A 53 -9.34 3.67 -23.99
N LYS A 54 -10.26 2.80 -24.43
CA LYS A 54 -11.08 1.96 -23.56
C LYS A 54 -10.21 1.09 -22.65
N SER A 55 -9.18 0.44 -23.19
CA SER A 55 -8.25 -0.39 -22.40
C SER A 55 -7.57 0.40 -21.27
N TYR A 56 -7.10 1.62 -21.54
CA TYR A 56 -6.48 2.46 -20.51
C TYR A 56 -7.49 3.01 -19.50
N LEU A 57 -8.69 3.40 -19.94
CA LEU A 57 -9.76 3.80 -19.02
C LEU A 57 -10.16 2.65 -18.11
N ASP A 58 -10.34 1.43 -18.63
CA ASP A 58 -10.65 0.25 -17.81
C ASP A 58 -9.58 -0.04 -16.76
N ARG A 59 -8.29 0.18 -17.09
CA ARG A 59 -7.20 0.11 -16.09
C ARG A 59 -7.34 1.20 -15.04
N ALA A 60 -7.62 2.44 -15.43
CA ALA A 60 -7.85 3.54 -14.50
C ALA A 60 -9.05 3.28 -13.57
N TYR A 61 -10.15 2.72 -14.10
CA TYR A 61 -11.34 2.31 -13.33
C TYR A 61 -10.99 1.26 -12.29
N ARG A 62 -10.32 0.17 -12.69
CA ARG A 62 -9.90 -0.87 -11.74
C ARG A 62 -8.96 -0.32 -10.67
N ALA A 63 -8.05 0.59 -11.03
CA ALA A 63 -7.12 1.18 -10.08
C ALA A 63 -7.85 2.06 -9.05
N LYS A 64 -8.78 2.92 -9.49
CA LYS A 64 -9.61 3.75 -8.61
C LYS A 64 -10.57 2.92 -7.76
N GLU A 65 -11.18 1.87 -8.31
CA GLU A 65 -12.01 0.92 -7.56
C GLU A 65 -11.21 0.25 -6.45
N GLY A 66 -10.00 -0.23 -6.76
CA GLY A 66 -9.08 -0.77 -5.76
C GLY A 66 -8.78 0.25 -4.67
N ALA A 67 -8.45 1.48 -5.04
CA ALA A 67 -8.14 2.58 -4.13
C ALA A 67 -9.32 2.93 -3.19
N GLN A 68 -10.55 3.00 -3.72
CA GLN A 68 -11.76 3.26 -2.93
C GLN A 68 -12.10 2.10 -2.01
N TYR A 69 -12.03 0.86 -2.50
CA TYR A 69 -12.24 -0.34 -1.70
C TYR A 69 -11.29 -0.38 -0.48
N ILE A 70 -10.02 -0.09 -0.73
CA ILE A 70 -8.96 0.08 0.27
C ILE A 70 -9.35 1.14 1.32
N GLU A 71 -9.76 2.33 0.87
CA GLU A 71 -10.15 3.42 1.76
C GLU A 71 -11.36 3.07 2.63
N GLU A 72 -12.42 2.50 2.04
CA GLU A 72 -13.61 2.06 2.77
C GLU A 72 -13.28 0.95 3.77
N TRP A 73 -12.48 -0.03 3.35
CA TRP A 73 -12.03 -1.10 4.23
C TRP A 73 -11.23 -0.55 5.41
N THR A 74 -10.44 0.50 5.21
CA THR A 74 -9.73 1.20 6.29
C THR A 74 -10.66 1.99 7.20
N LYS A 75 -11.64 2.73 6.64
CA LYS A 75 -12.63 3.50 7.42
C LYS A 75 -13.47 2.59 8.32
N LYS A 76 -13.75 1.37 7.86
CA LYS A 76 -14.46 0.33 8.63
C LYS A 76 -13.56 -0.41 9.65
N GLY A 77 -12.33 0.06 9.89
CA GLY A 77 -11.38 -0.51 10.87
C GLY A 77 -10.57 -1.72 10.39
N GLY A 78 -10.73 -2.12 9.12
CA GLY A 78 -10.07 -3.28 8.53
C GLY A 78 -10.31 -4.58 9.31
N LYS A 79 -9.58 -5.65 8.95
CA LYS A 79 -9.64 -6.91 9.71
C LYS A 79 -9.05 -6.78 11.12
N GLY A 80 -8.17 -5.82 11.35
CA GLY A 80 -7.48 -5.62 12.63
C GLY A 80 -8.43 -5.17 13.73
N ASP A 81 -9.25 -4.15 13.47
CA ASP A 81 -10.19 -3.64 14.47
C ASP A 81 -11.35 -4.60 14.67
N ILE A 82 -11.77 -5.34 13.64
CA ILE A 82 -12.76 -6.42 13.79
C ILE A 82 -12.23 -7.53 14.72
N VAL A 83 -10.98 -7.96 14.54
CA VAL A 83 -10.38 -8.99 15.43
C VAL A 83 -10.16 -8.44 16.84
N SER A 84 -9.74 -7.17 16.97
CA SER A 84 -9.61 -6.52 18.27
C SER A 84 -10.97 -6.41 18.97
N LEU A 85 -12.02 -6.00 18.25
CA LEU A 85 -13.39 -5.95 18.74
C LEU A 85 -13.87 -7.34 19.15
N MET A 86 -13.64 -8.38 18.33
CA MET A 86 -13.96 -9.76 18.67
C MET A 86 -13.22 -10.22 19.93
N ASN A 87 -11.93 -9.89 20.07
CA ASN A 87 -11.16 -10.21 21.27
C ASN A 87 -11.67 -9.46 22.51
N ILE A 88 -12.02 -8.18 22.37
CA ILE A 88 -12.60 -7.38 23.46
C ILE A 88 -13.95 -7.98 23.87
N ILE A 89 -14.82 -8.29 22.92
CA ILE A 89 -16.12 -8.95 23.16
C ILE A 89 -15.89 -10.30 23.85
N PHE A 90 -14.95 -11.10 23.38
CA PHE A 90 -14.63 -12.40 23.95
C PHE A 90 -14.09 -12.30 25.39
N ILE A 91 -13.18 -11.36 25.65
CA ILE A 91 -12.67 -11.06 27.00
C ILE A 91 -13.80 -10.59 27.90
N LEU A 92 -14.68 -9.72 27.40
CA LEU A 92 -15.81 -9.20 28.17
C LEU A 92 -16.78 -10.32 28.51
N ILE A 93 -17.07 -11.24 27.58
CA ILE A 93 -17.88 -12.44 27.85
C ILE A 93 -17.23 -13.33 28.89
N ILE A 94 -15.94 -13.67 28.75
CA ILE A 94 -15.23 -14.49 29.74
C ILE A 94 -15.27 -13.81 31.11
N THR A 95 -15.07 -12.49 31.16
CA THR A 95 -15.09 -11.72 32.40
C THR A 95 -16.47 -11.74 33.03
N VAL A 96 -17.52 -11.47 32.25
CA VAL A 96 -18.91 -11.54 32.71
C VAL A 96 -19.20 -12.95 33.24
N VAL A 97 -18.90 -14.00 32.48
CA VAL A 97 -19.14 -15.39 32.92
C VAL A 97 -18.35 -15.71 34.21
N ALA A 98 -17.08 -15.32 34.29
CA ALA A 98 -16.24 -15.56 35.46
C ALA A 98 -16.72 -14.83 36.72
N PHE A 99 -17.35 -13.65 36.60
CA PHE A 99 -17.91 -12.91 37.73
C PHE A 99 -19.35 -13.30 38.08
N LEU A 100 -20.18 -13.51 37.05
CA LEU A 100 -21.60 -13.84 37.23
C LEU A 100 -21.77 -15.26 37.79
N MET A 101 -20.90 -16.20 37.42
CA MET A 101 -21.02 -17.60 37.84
C MET A 101 -20.86 -17.78 39.36
N PRO A 102 -19.78 -17.32 40.02
CA PRO A 102 -19.66 -17.40 41.47
C PRO A 102 -20.81 -16.69 42.20
N PHE A 103 -21.24 -15.53 41.67
CA PHE A 103 -22.35 -14.76 42.24
C PHE A 103 -23.67 -15.54 42.17
N LEU A 104 -23.99 -16.17 41.05
CA LEU A 104 -25.22 -16.94 40.90
C LEU A 104 -25.19 -18.24 41.70
N ILE A 105 -24.04 -18.92 41.77
CA ILE A 105 -23.86 -20.09 42.64
C ILE A 105 -24.11 -19.71 44.10
N SER A 106 -23.61 -18.55 44.55
CA SER A 106 -23.86 -18.05 45.91
C SER A 106 -25.34 -17.78 46.23
N ARG A 107 -26.18 -17.62 45.19
CA ARG A 107 -27.63 -17.40 45.30
C ARG A 107 -28.46 -18.67 45.19
N GLY A 108 -27.83 -19.85 45.18
CA GLY A 108 -28.52 -21.14 45.14
C GLY A 108 -29.07 -21.53 43.77
N PHE A 109 -28.51 -20.97 42.68
CA PHE A 109 -28.87 -21.39 41.34
C PHE A 109 -28.32 -22.80 41.03
N ASP A 110 -29.17 -23.68 40.50
CA ASP A 110 -28.84 -25.05 40.13
C ASP A 110 -27.88 -25.12 38.93
N THR A 111 -26.70 -25.67 39.17
CA THR A 111 -25.63 -25.84 38.19
C THR A 111 -26.00 -26.72 37.00
N GLN A 112 -26.94 -27.68 37.14
CA GLN A 112 -27.35 -28.55 36.02
C GLN A 112 -28.12 -27.80 34.95
N ARG A 113 -29.03 -26.89 35.33
CA ARG A 113 -29.78 -26.08 34.36
C ARG A 113 -28.87 -25.10 33.59
N TYR A 114 -27.77 -24.68 34.21
CA TYR A 114 -26.84 -23.72 33.61
C TYR A 114 -26.03 -24.30 32.46
N GLY A 115 -25.62 -25.58 32.55
CA GLY A 115 -24.95 -26.29 31.46
C GLY A 115 -25.74 -26.27 30.15
N THR A 116 -27.07 -26.21 30.24
CA THR A 116 -27.99 -26.16 29.10
C THR A 116 -28.04 -24.79 28.42
N TYR A 117 -27.91 -23.68 29.15
CA TYR A 117 -28.04 -22.32 28.60
C TYR A 117 -26.75 -21.73 28.04
N ILE A 118 -25.59 -22.14 28.56
CA ILE A 118 -24.28 -21.64 28.13
C ILE A 118 -24.08 -21.79 26.60
N PRO A 119 -24.34 -22.97 25.98
CA PRO A 119 -24.20 -23.13 24.53
C PRO A 119 -25.07 -22.17 23.72
N TRP A 120 -26.31 -21.92 24.16
CA TRP A 120 -27.24 -21.02 23.47
C TRP A 120 -26.77 -19.57 23.47
N VAL A 121 -26.22 -19.10 24.60
CA VAL A 121 -25.63 -17.76 24.69
C VAL A 121 -24.46 -17.63 23.71
N PHE A 122 -23.58 -18.63 23.64
CA PHE A 122 -22.47 -18.63 22.68
C PHE A 122 -22.96 -18.67 21.22
N ILE A 123 -24.00 -19.45 20.89
CA ILE A 123 -24.57 -19.55 19.54
C ILE A 123 -25.17 -18.21 19.09
N ILE A 124 -26.02 -17.58 19.92
CA ILE A 124 -26.64 -16.29 19.61
C ILE A 124 -25.56 -15.24 19.36
N LEU A 125 -24.53 -15.24 20.19
CA LEU A 125 -23.46 -14.27 20.11
C LEU A 125 -22.58 -14.49 18.87
N PHE A 126 -22.29 -15.75 18.52
CA PHE A 126 -21.64 -16.09 17.25
C PHE A 126 -22.45 -15.65 16.04
N MET A 127 -23.78 -15.86 16.06
CA MET A 127 -24.66 -15.41 14.98
C MET A 127 -24.68 -13.90 14.84
N LEU A 128 -24.68 -13.16 15.96
CA LEU A 128 -24.65 -11.70 15.95
C LEU A 128 -23.32 -11.16 15.40
N ILE A 129 -22.19 -11.74 15.82
CA ILE A 129 -20.87 -11.43 15.25
C ILE A 129 -20.83 -11.75 13.75
N TYR A 130 -21.33 -12.92 13.34
CA TYR A 130 -21.35 -13.33 11.93
C TYR A 130 -22.22 -12.39 11.08
N PHE A 131 -23.38 -12.00 11.58
CA PHE A 131 -24.29 -11.07 10.92
C PHE A 131 -23.65 -9.68 10.74
N VAL A 132 -23.04 -9.13 11.81
CA VAL A 132 -22.32 -7.85 11.74
C VAL A 132 -21.16 -7.92 10.75
N TYR A 133 -20.38 -9.01 10.79
CA TYR A 133 -19.29 -9.25 9.84
C TYR A 133 -19.79 -9.29 8.40
N PHE A 134 -20.86 -10.03 8.12
CA PHE A 134 -21.40 -10.19 6.77
C PHE A 134 -22.02 -8.89 6.23
N TYR A 135 -22.78 -8.18 7.05
CA TYR A 135 -23.45 -6.94 6.66
C TYR A 135 -22.47 -5.80 6.37
N LEU A 136 -21.42 -5.66 7.19
CA LEU A 136 -20.44 -4.58 7.03
C LEU A 136 -19.52 -4.74 5.80
N ILE A 137 -19.30 -5.98 5.34
CA ILE A 137 -18.31 -6.30 4.30
C ILE A 137 -18.89 -6.28 2.88
N ARG A 138 -20.21 -6.42 2.68
CA ARG A 138 -20.78 -6.67 1.33
C ARG A 138 -21.17 -5.47 0.47
N LYS A 139 -21.27 -4.25 0.98
CA LYS A 139 -21.55 -3.08 0.13
C LYS A 139 -20.28 -2.70 -0.66
N LYS A 140 -20.34 -2.83 -1.99
CA LYS A 140 -19.31 -2.35 -2.91
C LYS A 140 -19.51 -0.85 -3.17
N PRO A 141 -18.44 -0.04 -3.16
CA PRO A 141 -18.53 1.36 -3.59
C PRO A 141 -18.83 1.46 -5.08
N GLU A 142 -19.72 2.38 -5.47
CA GLU A 142 -19.83 2.81 -6.87
C GLU A 142 -18.71 3.81 -7.18
N VAL A 143 -17.86 3.48 -8.16
CA VAL A 143 -16.73 4.31 -8.57
C VAL A 143 -17.12 5.09 -9.82
N LYS A 144 -17.17 6.42 -9.73
CA LYS A 144 -17.32 7.30 -10.89
C LYS A 144 -15.96 7.88 -11.29
N ILE A 145 -15.61 7.83 -12.57
CA ILE A 145 -14.48 8.60 -13.14
C ILE A 145 -15.04 9.82 -13.82
N GLU A 146 -14.79 10.99 -13.24
CA GLU A 146 -15.29 12.26 -13.77
C GLU A 146 -14.46 12.77 -14.96
N GLU A 147 -13.22 12.30 -15.13
CA GLU A 147 -12.29 12.83 -16.13
C GLU A 147 -11.83 11.75 -17.12
N THR A 148 -12.41 11.79 -18.32
CA THR A 148 -11.80 11.23 -19.53
C THR A 148 -11.01 12.37 -20.18
N GLY A 149 -9.67 12.28 -20.19
CA GLY A 149 -8.78 13.38 -20.58
C GLY A 149 -9.22 14.15 -21.84
N GLN A 150 -8.92 15.46 -21.88
CA GLN A 150 -9.41 16.37 -22.92
C GLN A 150 -8.37 16.57 -24.03
N VAL A 151 -8.81 16.51 -25.29
CA VAL A 151 -7.98 16.76 -26.48
C VAL A 151 -8.47 18.00 -27.22
N TYR A 152 -7.59 18.98 -27.38
CA TYR A 152 -7.90 20.21 -28.09
C TYR A 152 -7.66 20.05 -29.59
N VAL A 153 -8.72 20.24 -30.39
CA VAL A 153 -8.70 20.15 -31.84
C VAL A 153 -9.18 21.43 -32.50
N ASN A 154 -8.53 21.86 -33.59
CA ASN A 154 -9.00 22.97 -34.41
C ASN A 154 -9.86 22.43 -35.55
N CYS A 155 -11.05 22.99 -35.75
CA CYS A 155 -11.91 22.65 -36.88
C CYS A 155 -11.20 22.98 -38.19
N SER A 156 -11.08 22.01 -39.10
CA SER A 156 -10.47 22.26 -40.42
C SER A 156 -11.32 23.13 -41.34
N ASN A 157 -12.63 23.26 -41.07
CA ASN A 157 -13.54 24.10 -41.86
C ASN A 157 -13.47 25.58 -41.46
N CYS A 158 -13.62 25.91 -40.17
CA CYS A 158 -13.70 27.29 -39.69
C CYS A 158 -12.53 27.75 -38.79
N GLY A 159 -11.59 26.87 -38.45
CA GLY A 159 -10.46 27.17 -37.56
C GLY A 159 -10.79 27.23 -36.06
N ALA A 160 -12.07 27.16 -35.67
CA ALA A 160 -12.47 27.23 -34.27
C ALA A 160 -11.87 26.10 -33.41
N LYS A 161 -11.49 26.42 -32.17
CA LYS A 161 -11.00 25.44 -31.18
C LYS A 161 -12.17 24.67 -30.59
N ASN A 162 -12.05 23.36 -30.53
CA ASN A 162 -13.02 22.45 -29.91
C ASN A 162 -12.28 21.49 -28.97
N VAL A 163 -13.03 20.88 -28.07
CA VAL A 163 -12.51 19.91 -27.10
C VAL A 163 -13.19 18.56 -27.35
N LEU A 164 -12.39 17.54 -27.63
CA LEU A 164 -12.84 16.15 -27.70
C LEU A 164 -12.54 15.47 -26.37
N LYS A 165 -13.48 14.67 -25.86
CA LYS A 165 -13.14 13.70 -24.81
C LYS A 165 -12.28 12.60 -25.41
N ALA A 166 -11.25 12.13 -24.72
CA ALA A 166 -10.46 11.03 -25.23
C ALA A 166 -11.33 9.77 -25.45
N GLY A 167 -11.18 9.14 -26.61
CA GLY A 167 -12.01 8.02 -27.06
C GLY A 167 -13.29 8.43 -27.79
N GLN A 168 -13.63 9.72 -27.78
CA GLN A 168 -14.69 10.28 -28.61
C GLN A 168 -14.19 10.43 -30.05
N ILE A 169 -14.92 9.82 -30.97
CA ILE A 169 -14.57 9.78 -32.40
C ILE A 169 -15.29 10.84 -33.23
N ILE A 170 -16.41 11.36 -32.72
CA ILE A 170 -17.26 12.35 -33.40
C ILE A 170 -17.65 13.42 -32.38
N GLU A 171 -17.50 14.68 -32.75
CA GLU A 171 -17.99 15.85 -32.00
C GLU A 171 -18.45 16.92 -32.99
N LYS A 172 -19.44 17.73 -32.60
CA LYS A 172 -19.87 18.86 -33.43
C LYS A 172 -19.00 20.07 -33.13
N CYS A 173 -18.53 20.74 -34.17
CA CYS A 173 -17.87 22.03 -34.00
C CYS A 173 -18.86 23.03 -33.41
N SER A 174 -18.53 23.57 -32.24
CA SER A 174 -19.34 24.56 -31.52
C SER A 174 -19.64 25.83 -32.32
N PHE A 175 -18.81 26.16 -33.31
CA PHE A 175 -18.95 27.37 -34.12
C PHE A 175 -19.70 27.14 -35.44
N CYS A 176 -19.22 26.23 -36.29
CA CYS A 176 -19.79 26.01 -37.63
C CYS A 176 -20.70 24.77 -37.76
N GLY A 177 -20.89 24.01 -36.68
CA GLY A 177 -21.72 22.79 -36.67
C GLY A 177 -21.12 21.58 -37.40
N ALA A 178 -19.99 21.74 -38.11
CA ALA A 178 -19.29 20.67 -38.79
C ALA A 178 -18.89 19.54 -37.82
N PHE A 179 -19.15 18.29 -38.18
CA PHE A 179 -18.64 17.17 -37.39
C PHE A 179 -17.13 16.99 -37.58
N LEU A 180 -16.45 16.75 -36.47
CA LEU A 180 -15.01 16.64 -36.38
C LEU A 180 -14.63 15.20 -36.07
N LEU A 181 -13.79 14.62 -36.91
CA LEU A 181 -13.03 13.41 -36.59
C LEU A 181 -11.66 13.78 -36.02
N PRO A 182 -11.12 13.02 -35.07
CA PRO A 182 -9.78 13.26 -34.56
C PRO A 182 -8.74 12.94 -35.65
N SER A 183 -7.81 13.86 -35.91
CA SER A 183 -6.64 13.53 -36.74
C SER A 183 -5.71 12.54 -36.03
N ALA A 184 -4.73 11.96 -36.74
CA ALA A 184 -3.70 11.12 -36.16
C ALA A 184 -2.97 11.78 -34.97
N GLY A 185 -2.67 13.08 -35.06
CA GLY A 185 -2.09 13.84 -33.95
C GLY A 185 -3.03 13.98 -32.76
N ALA A 186 -4.33 14.21 -33.00
CA ALA A 186 -5.35 14.28 -31.96
C ALA A 186 -5.53 12.92 -31.26
N MET A 187 -5.56 11.82 -32.03
CA MET A 187 -5.65 10.46 -31.51
C MET A 187 -4.45 10.11 -30.63
N SER A 188 -3.23 10.39 -31.10
CA SER A 188 -2.00 10.18 -30.33
C SER A 188 -2.00 10.98 -29.02
N GLN A 189 -2.43 12.25 -29.08
CA GLN A 189 -2.58 13.08 -27.88
C GLN A 189 -3.63 12.50 -26.92
N GLY A 190 -4.79 12.07 -27.43
CA GLY A 190 -5.83 11.46 -26.61
C GLY A 190 -5.39 10.18 -25.93
N ILE A 191 -4.64 9.32 -26.61
CA ILE A 191 -4.04 8.12 -25.98
C ILE A 191 -3.10 8.54 -24.85
N LYS A 192 -2.23 9.52 -25.08
CA LYS A 192 -1.29 10.01 -24.07
C LYS A 192 -1.99 10.59 -22.83
N GLU A 193 -3.07 11.36 -23.01
CA GLU A 193 -3.85 11.89 -21.89
C GLU A 193 -4.47 10.78 -21.05
N VAL A 194 -5.07 9.76 -21.70
CA VAL A 194 -5.68 8.63 -20.96
C VAL A 194 -4.63 7.75 -20.30
N GLN A 195 -3.46 7.56 -20.91
CA GLN A 195 -2.32 6.92 -20.27
C GLN A 195 -1.89 7.67 -19.01
N ASN A 196 -1.85 9.00 -19.03
CA ASN A 196 -1.53 9.81 -17.86
C ASN A 196 -2.61 9.65 -16.76
N VAL A 197 -3.90 9.64 -17.13
CA VAL A 197 -5.01 9.38 -16.19
C VAL A 197 -4.89 7.99 -15.55
N ALA A 198 -4.61 6.96 -16.35
CA ALA A 198 -4.41 5.60 -15.84
C ALA A 198 -3.22 5.51 -14.89
N ARG A 199 -2.09 6.15 -15.23
CA ARG A 199 -0.91 6.21 -14.37
C ARG A 199 -1.19 6.96 -13.06
N ALA A 200 -1.91 8.09 -13.12
CA ALA A 200 -2.29 8.84 -11.94
C ALA A 200 -3.19 8.02 -10.99
N ALA A 201 -4.19 7.31 -11.55
CA ALA A 201 -5.04 6.41 -10.80
C ALA A 201 -4.26 5.27 -10.13
N GLU A 202 -3.28 4.70 -10.85
CA GLU A 202 -2.43 3.62 -10.32
C GLU A 202 -1.50 4.11 -9.20
N MET A 203 -0.91 5.30 -9.37
CA MET A 203 -0.14 5.94 -8.30
C MET A 203 -1.00 6.22 -7.06
N GLU A 204 -2.25 6.67 -7.24
CA GLU A 204 -3.18 6.87 -6.13
C GLU A 204 -3.50 5.55 -5.42
N ARG A 205 -3.80 4.48 -6.16
CA ARG A 205 -4.01 3.13 -5.62
C ARG A 205 -2.81 2.71 -4.75
N ARG A 206 -1.60 2.76 -5.31
CA ARG A 206 -0.36 2.40 -4.59
C ARG A 206 -0.15 3.25 -3.34
N ARG A 207 -0.39 4.57 -3.40
CA ARG A 207 -0.30 5.45 -2.22
C ARG A 207 -1.25 4.99 -1.11
N LYS A 208 -2.50 4.67 -1.43
CA LYS A 208 -3.47 4.17 -0.45
C LYS A 208 -3.07 2.79 0.09
N GLU A 209 -2.57 1.88 -0.76
CA GLU A 209 -2.06 0.57 -0.34
C GLU A 209 -0.93 0.68 0.68
N ARG A 210 0.02 1.60 0.44
CA ARG A 210 1.13 1.85 1.37
C ARG A 210 0.64 2.42 2.69
N LEU A 211 -0.29 3.36 2.66
CA LEU A 211 -0.91 3.93 3.88
C LEU A 211 -1.62 2.85 4.71
N ILE A 212 -2.36 1.95 4.06
CA ILE A 212 -2.98 0.80 4.73
C ILE A 212 -1.93 -0.14 5.31
N ALA A 213 -0.92 -0.50 4.52
CA ALA A 213 0.14 -1.38 4.95
C ALA A 213 0.85 -0.83 6.20
N ALA A 214 1.10 0.47 6.24
CA ALA A 214 1.62 1.17 7.41
C ALA A 214 0.66 1.13 8.61
N LYS A 215 -0.63 1.38 8.42
CA LYS A 215 -1.64 1.30 9.50
C LYS A 215 -1.70 -0.10 10.11
N HIS A 216 -1.65 -1.16 9.30
CA HIS A 216 -1.64 -2.53 9.81
C HIS A 216 -0.37 -2.91 10.56
N ASN A 217 0.74 -2.25 10.26
CA ASN A 217 2.00 -2.47 10.97
C ASN A 217 1.89 -2.08 12.45
N ILE A 218 1.23 -0.95 12.73
CA ILE A 218 1.06 -0.40 14.09
C ILE A 218 0.35 -1.42 15.00
N VAL A 219 -0.74 -2.01 14.51
CA VAL A 219 -1.58 -2.99 15.25
C VAL A 219 -0.83 -4.31 15.51
N LYS A 220 0.02 -4.73 14.58
CA LYS A 220 0.76 -6.00 14.65
C LYS A 220 2.03 -5.95 15.48
N SER A 221 2.45 -4.77 15.94
CA SER A 221 3.72 -4.57 16.65
C SER A 221 3.80 -5.22 18.06
N GLY A 222 2.99 -6.24 18.37
CA GLY A 222 3.33 -7.39 19.24
C GLY A 222 3.73 -7.11 20.70
N SER A 223 3.76 -5.85 21.14
CA SER A 223 4.05 -5.49 22.53
C SER A 223 2.89 -5.91 23.39
N PHE A 224 1.69 -5.57 22.95
CA PHE A 224 0.55 -5.70 23.82
C PHE A 224 0.21 -7.16 24.08
N ALA A 225 0.32 -8.04 23.08
CA ALA A 225 0.01 -9.46 23.25
C ALA A 225 0.82 -10.12 24.37
N ILE A 226 2.14 -9.90 24.47
CA ILE A 226 2.94 -10.50 25.56
C ILE A 226 2.53 -9.96 26.93
N TYR A 227 2.21 -8.66 27.03
CA TYR A 227 1.71 -8.07 28.28
C TYR A 227 0.29 -8.52 28.60
N LEU A 228 -0.55 -8.77 27.59
CA LEU A 228 -1.90 -9.28 27.74
C LEU A 228 -1.87 -10.74 28.19
N TYR A 229 -1.03 -11.59 27.59
CA TYR A 229 -0.85 -12.96 28.04
C TYR A 229 -0.26 -13.03 29.45
N LEU A 230 0.79 -12.26 29.74
CA LEU A 230 1.38 -12.21 31.09
C LEU A 230 0.40 -11.62 32.11
N GLY A 231 -0.37 -10.61 31.74
CA GLY A 231 -1.39 -9.99 32.58
C GLY A 231 -2.55 -10.94 32.87
N SER A 232 -3.12 -11.58 31.85
CA SER A 232 -4.18 -12.59 32.01
C SER A 232 -3.71 -13.77 32.83
N PHE A 233 -2.49 -14.28 32.58
CA PHE A 233 -1.91 -15.38 33.34
C PHE A 233 -1.69 -15.00 34.81
N GLY A 234 -1.17 -13.79 35.07
CA GLY A 234 -1.04 -13.26 36.42
C GLY A 234 -2.39 -13.13 37.14
N LEU A 235 -3.45 -12.76 36.41
CA LEU A 235 -4.81 -12.65 36.94
C LEU A 235 -5.38 -14.03 37.30
N PHE A 236 -5.22 -15.05 36.44
CA PHE A 236 -5.62 -16.42 36.75
C PHE A 236 -4.89 -17.00 37.96
N ILE A 237 -3.57 -16.80 38.03
CA ILE A 237 -2.77 -17.21 39.20
C ILE A 237 -3.26 -16.46 40.45
N GLY A 238 -3.50 -15.15 40.34
CA GLY A 238 -3.99 -14.33 41.44
C GLY A 238 -5.32 -14.85 41.99
N ILE A 239 -6.29 -15.16 41.13
CA ILE A 239 -7.58 -15.73 41.54
C ILE A 239 -7.39 -17.08 42.24
N GLY A 240 -6.61 -18.00 41.64
CA GLY A 240 -6.38 -19.32 42.23
C GLY A 240 -5.71 -19.24 43.60
N LEU A 241 -4.74 -18.33 43.75
CA LEU A 241 -4.06 -18.11 45.02
C LEU A 241 -4.96 -17.47 46.07
N VAL A 242 -5.84 -16.53 45.69
CA VAL A 242 -6.86 -15.99 46.61
C VAL A 242 -7.81 -17.09 47.08
N SER A 243 -8.26 -17.99 46.19
CA SER A 243 -9.09 -19.13 46.59
C SER A 243 -8.38 -20.08 47.56
N ILE A 244 -7.08 -20.36 47.35
CA ILE A 244 -6.28 -21.18 48.28
C ILE A 244 -6.16 -20.49 49.65
N VAL A 245 -5.93 -19.17 49.67
CA VAL A 245 -5.86 -18.38 50.90
C VAL A 245 -7.20 -18.40 51.65
N ILE A 246 -8.33 -18.24 50.96
CA ILE A 246 -9.67 -18.30 51.56
C ILE A 246 -9.93 -19.69 52.16
N ASN A 247 -9.67 -20.77 51.41
CA ASN A 247 -9.87 -22.14 51.92
C ASN A 247 -8.97 -22.43 53.13
N ALA A 248 -7.70 -22.02 53.09
CA ALA A 248 -6.78 -22.22 54.20
C ALA A 248 -7.21 -21.44 55.46
N TYR A 249 -7.77 -20.24 55.27
CA TYR A 249 -8.35 -19.44 56.35
C TYR A 249 -9.59 -20.12 56.96
N GLU A 250 -10.50 -20.64 56.13
CA GLU A 250 -11.69 -21.39 56.58
C GLU A 250 -11.32 -22.68 57.32
N GLU A 251 -10.24 -23.35 56.91
CA GLU A 251 -9.70 -24.55 57.57
C GLU A 251 -8.88 -24.25 58.84
N GLY A 252 -8.73 -22.98 59.23
CA GLY A 252 -7.97 -22.59 60.43
C GLY A 252 -6.46 -22.80 60.34
N LYS A 253 -5.90 -22.93 59.13
CA LYS A 253 -4.46 -23.11 58.90
C LYS A 253 -3.73 -21.76 58.96
N GLU A 254 -2.44 -21.79 59.30
CA GLU A 254 -1.61 -20.58 59.27
C GLU A 254 -1.50 -20.01 57.85
N VAL A 255 -2.05 -18.81 57.67
CA VAL A 255 -2.22 -18.18 56.35
C VAL A 255 -0.95 -17.48 55.85
N PHE A 256 -0.04 -17.13 56.77
CA PHE A 256 1.14 -16.30 56.48
C PHE A 256 2.08 -16.87 55.39
N PRO A 257 2.54 -18.14 55.45
CA PRO A 257 3.39 -18.70 54.40
C PRO A 257 2.65 -18.85 53.06
N ILE A 258 1.33 -18.98 53.08
CA ILE A 258 0.48 -19.12 51.89
C ILE A 258 0.34 -17.77 51.16
N ILE A 259 0.38 -16.64 51.88
CA ILE A 259 0.32 -15.28 51.29
C ILE A 259 1.66 -14.85 50.66
N LEU A 260 2.80 -15.30 51.20
CA LEU A 260 4.12 -14.94 50.69
C LEU A 260 4.40 -15.51 49.30
N LEU A 261 3.95 -16.74 49.02
CA LEU A 261 4.12 -17.38 47.71
C LEU A 261 3.54 -16.54 46.54
N PRO A 262 2.28 -16.05 46.58
CA PRO A 262 1.72 -15.13 45.59
C PRO A 262 2.55 -13.87 45.37
N LEU A 263 3.04 -13.26 46.46
CA LEU A 263 3.83 -12.04 46.38
C LEU A 263 5.17 -12.28 45.67
N VAL A 264 5.85 -13.39 45.97
CA VAL A 264 7.11 -13.77 45.31
C VAL A 264 6.86 -14.04 43.82
N VAL A 265 5.84 -14.84 43.48
CA VAL A 265 5.50 -15.15 42.09
C VAL A 265 5.16 -13.88 41.31
N PHE A 266 4.31 -13.02 41.87
CA PHE A 266 3.93 -11.75 41.25
C PHE A 266 5.12 -10.80 41.06
N SER A 267 6.00 -10.70 42.06
CA SER A 267 7.23 -9.89 41.97
C SER A 267 8.18 -10.38 40.87
N GLY A 268 8.31 -11.70 40.70
CA GLY A 268 9.09 -12.30 39.61
C GLY A 268 8.52 -11.98 38.23
N PHE A 269 7.19 -12.03 38.08
CA PHE A 269 6.52 -11.64 36.84
C PHE A 269 6.72 -10.16 36.50
N LEU A 270 6.57 -9.28 37.49
CA LEU A 270 6.85 -7.85 37.30
C LEU A 270 8.30 -7.61 36.91
N GLY A 271 9.25 -8.25 37.60
CA GLY A 271 10.68 -8.19 37.28
C GLY A 271 10.98 -8.58 35.83
N LEU A 272 10.38 -9.69 35.35
CA LEU A 272 10.52 -10.13 33.96
C LEU A 272 9.93 -9.12 32.96
N ILE A 273 8.75 -8.58 33.25
CA ILE A 273 8.11 -7.53 32.43
C ILE A 273 9.02 -6.31 32.30
N PHE A 274 9.59 -5.84 33.42
CA PHE A 274 10.52 -4.71 33.44
C PHE A 274 11.82 -5.03 32.71
N ALA A 275 12.39 -6.22 32.88
CA ALA A 275 13.59 -6.65 32.18
C ALA A 275 13.39 -6.67 30.65
N VAL A 276 12.29 -7.27 30.18
CA VAL A 276 11.93 -7.29 28.75
C VAL A 276 11.66 -5.88 28.24
N TYR A 277 10.96 -5.04 29.01
CA TYR A 277 10.73 -3.64 28.65
C TYR A 277 12.04 -2.86 28.50
N TYR A 278 12.95 -2.96 29.48
CA TYR A 278 14.23 -2.24 29.47
C TYR A 278 15.14 -2.72 28.34
N TRP A 279 15.24 -4.04 28.12
CA TRP A 279 15.99 -4.61 27.01
C TRP A 279 15.49 -4.10 25.65
N ARG A 280 14.16 -4.10 25.45
CA ARG A 280 13.53 -3.56 24.23
C ARG A 280 13.78 -2.07 24.08
N ARG A 281 13.67 -1.29 25.15
CA ARG A 281 13.93 0.16 25.11
C ARG A 281 15.40 0.46 24.78
N ARG A 282 16.35 -0.27 25.37
CA ARG A 282 17.78 -0.17 25.07
C ARG A 282 18.06 -0.49 23.60
N LYS A 283 17.51 -1.59 23.07
CA LYS A 283 17.67 -1.96 21.66
C LYS A 283 17.11 -0.91 20.72
N LYS A 284 15.94 -0.33 21.03
CA LYS A 284 15.35 0.78 20.25
C LYS A 284 16.23 2.01 20.27
N ARG A 285 16.79 2.36 21.42
CA ARG A 285 17.72 3.48 21.57
C ARG A 285 18.96 3.30 20.71
N ILE A 286 19.60 2.12 20.76
CA ILE A 286 20.78 1.80 19.94
C ILE A 286 20.47 2.00 18.46
N TRP A 287 19.39 1.40 17.95
CA TRP A 287 19.01 1.54 16.53
C TRP A 287 18.67 2.98 16.15
N SER A 288 17.95 3.69 17.01
CA SER A 288 17.63 5.11 16.80
C SER A 288 18.91 5.96 16.74
N GLU A 289 19.87 5.75 17.64
CA GLU A 289 21.15 6.46 17.63
C GLU A 289 21.98 6.12 16.39
N THR A 290 22.01 4.85 15.99
CA THR A 290 22.68 4.40 14.76
C THR A 290 22.09 5.06 13.51
N LEU A 291 20.76 5.09 13.36
CA LEU A 291 20.10 5.76 12.23
C LEU A 291 20.31 7.28 12.27
N ASN A 292 20.30 7.90 13.44
CA ASN A 292 20.60 9.34 13.57
C ASN A 292 22.06 9.65 13.21
N LYS A 293 23.03 8.80 13.60
CA LYS A 293 24.43 8.95 13.19
C LYS A 293 24.56 8.86 11.67
N PHE A 294 23.93 7.85 11.07
CA PHE A 294 23.90 7.71 9.61
C PHE A 294 23.25 8.94 8.93
N ALA A 295 22.14 9.44 9.48
CA ALA A 295 21.50 10.67 9.01
C ALA A 295 22.44 11.88 9.08
N GLY A 296 23.20 12.02 10.17
CA GLY A 296 24.18 13.08 10.37
C GLY A 296 25.23 13.15 9.25
N PHE A 297 25.75 12.00 8.79
CA PHE A 297 26.70 11.95 7.68
C PHE A 297 26.15 12.55 6.38
N TYR A 298 24.85 12.40 6.13
CA TYR A 298 24.20 12.90 4.90
C TYR A 298 23.40 14.18 5.10
N LYS A 299 23.49 14.82 6.28
CA LYS A 299 22.61 15.93 6.67
C LYS A 299 21.11 15.59 6.45
N GLY A 300 20.77 14.33 6.68
CA GLY A 300 19.45 13.76 6.50
C GLY A 300 18.59 13.84 7.76
N LYS A 301 17.42 13.18 7.69
CA LYS A 301 16.47 13.04 8.78
C LYS A 301 16.20 11.56 9.04
N ALA A 302 16.47 11.10 10.25
CA ALA A 302 16.06 9.76 10.68
C ALA A 302 14.63 9.81 11.25
N THR A 303 13.79 8.88 10.83
CA THR A 303 12.42 8.71 11.32
C THR A 303 12.24 7.27 11.77
N MET A 304 11.79 7.06 13.01
CA MET A 304 11.45 5.72 13.49
C MET A 304 10.03 5.32 13.06
N GLY A 305 9.84 4.04 12.76
CA GLY A 305 8.57 3.48 12.31
C GLY A 305 8.35 3.61 10.80
N VAL A 306 7.19 3.14 10.35
CA VAL A 306 6.83 2.98 8.93
C VAL A 306 6.34 4.27 8.27
N ASN A 307 5.88 5.26 9.05
CA ASN A 307 5.24 6.47 8.51
C ASN A 307 6.21 7.29 7.65
N GLY A 308 7.44 7.53 8.12
CA GLY A 308 8.45 8.25 7.31
C GLY A 308 8.78 7.54 5.99
N VAL A 309 8.77 6.21 5.99
CA VAL A 309 8.94 5.42 4.76
C VAL A 309 7.79 5.68 3.79
N VAL A 310 6.54 5.61 4.27
CA VAL A 310 5.36 5.81 3.43
C VAL A 310 5.27 7.24 2.91
N ASP A 311 5.56 8.24 3.74
CA ASP A 311 5.58 9.65 3.35
C ASP A 311 6.60 9.88 2.24
N TRP A 312 7.81 9.36 2.39
CA TRP A 312 8.85 9.44 1.36
C TRP A 312 8.46 8.70 0.07
N LEU A 313 7.97 7.45 0.18
CA LEU A 313 7.54 6.67 -0.98
C LEU A 313 6.41 7.35 -1.75
N ASN A 314 5.44 7.94 -1.04
CA ASN A 314 4.31 8.63 -1.68
C ASN A 314 4.72 9.92 -2.38
N LYS A 315 5.78 10.56 -1.88
CA LYS A 315 6.34 11.80 -2.43
C LYS A 315 7.26 11.54 -3.63
N PHE A 316 8.16 10.56 -3.56
CA PHE A 316 9.24 10.39 -4.54
C PHE A 316 9.21 9.07 -5.32
N TRP A 317 8.49 8.05 -4.87
CA TRP A 317 8.53 6.70 -5.46
C TRP A 317 7.20 6.31 -6.13
N ALA A 318 7.12 6.51 -7.44
CA ALA A 318 5.92 6.21 -8.22
C ALA A 318 5.68 4.72 -8.49
N GLY A 319 6.73 3.88 -8.42
CA GLY A 319 6.67 2.47 -8.79
C GLY A 319 6.25 1.54 -7.65
N ASP A 320 6.26 0.24 -7.93
CA ASP A 320 5.91 -0.76 -6.92
C ASP A 320 6.95 -0.80 -5.79
N TYR A 321 6.44 -0.91 -4.57
CA TYR A 321 7.22 -1.25 -3.39
C TYR A 321 6.38 -2.24 -2.59
N SER A 322 6.96 -3.38 -2.24
CA SER A 322 6.23 -4.49 -1.61
C SER A 322 5.51 -4.02 -0.35
N THR A 323 4.17 -4.07 -0.39
CA THR A 323 3.33 -3.78 0.79
C THR A 323 3.62 -4.75 1.92
N THR A 324 4.06 -5.96 1.61
CA THR A 324 4.53 -6.94 2.59
C THR A 324 5.68 -6.38 3.42
N HIS A 325 6.68 -5.72 2.80
CA HIS A 325 7.79 -5.11 3.55
C HIS A 325 7.31 -4.01 4.49
N LEU A 326 6.31 -3.22 4.10
CA LEU A 326 5.70 -2.20 4.97
C LEU A 326 4.90 -2.84 6.12
N GLN A 327 4.17 -3.91 5.84
CA GLN A 327 3.39 -4.64 6.85
C GLN A 327 4.27 -5.38 7.86
N THR A 328 5.46 -5.83 7.45
CA THR A 328 6.40 -6.62 8.27
C THR A 328 7.47 -5.79 8.94
N MET A 329 7.38 -4.45 8.93
CA MET A 329 8.30 -3.61 9.67
C MET A 329 8.20 -3.87 11.18
N GLY A 330 9.31 -4.27 11.80
CA GLY A 330 9.33 -4.53 13.24
C GLY A 330 9.23 -3.26 14.08
N ARG A 331 9.17 -3.41 15.40
CA ARG A 331 9.19 -2.29 16.36
C ARG A 331 10.42 -1.37 16.22
N TYR A 332 11.51 -1.94 15.73
CA TYR A 332 12.80 -1.27 15.57
C TYR A 332 13.04 -0.80 14.15
N ALA A 333 12.04 -0.95 13.27
CA ALA A 333 12.14 -0.42 11.93
C ALA A 333 12.17 1.11 11.96
N GLY A 334 12.87 1.66 10.99
CA GLY A 334 12.97 3.10 10.78
C GLY A 334 13.57 3.37 9.42
N CYS A 335 13.70 4.65 9.10
CA CYS A 335 14.34 5.09 7.89
C CYS A 335 15.23 6.31 8.12
N VAL A 336 16.10 6.55 7.14
CA VAL A 336 16.84 7.80 7.01
C VAL A 336 16.58 8.38 5.65
N GLU A 337 15.99 9.56 5.61
CA GLU A 337 15.71 10.34 4.41
C GLU A 337 16.82 11.38 4.20
N PHE A 338 17.33 11.50 2.99
CA PHE A 338 18.40 12.47 2.67
C PHE A 338 18.42 12.77 1.19
N ASN A 339 19.25 13.75 0.82
CA ASN A 339 19.52 14.09 -0.56
C ASN A 339 21.02 13.89 -0.82
N TYR A 340 21.36 13.17 -1.88
CA TYR A 340 22.74 12.92 -2.26
C TYR A 340 22.94 13.28 -3.72
N GLN A 341 23.82 14.25 -3.99
CA GLN A 341 24.08 14.81 -5.32
C GLN A 341 22.79 15.27 -6.06
N GLY A 342 21.79 15.76 -5.33
CA GLY A 342 20.51 16.21 -5.89
C GLY A 342 19.43 15.14 -5.92
N PHE A 343 19.78 13.86 -5.76
CA PHE A 343 18.82 12.75 -5.78
C PHE A 343 18.20 12.53 -4.39
N PRO A 344 16.85 12.53 -4.28
CA PRO A 344 16.19 12.07 -3.07
C PRO A 344 16.49 10.60 -2.82
N ALA A 345 16.93 10.27 -1.62
CA ALA A 345 17.22 8.89 -1.21
C ALA A 345 16.59 8.57 0.15
N ILE A 346 16.32 7.29 0.36
CA ILE A 346 15.90 6.76 1.66
C ILE A 346 16.62 5.43 1.93
N LEU A 347 17.18 5.31 3.13
CA LEU A 347 17.59 4.02 3.69
C LEU A 347 16.48 3.53 4.61
N ILE A 348 15.88 2.40 4.28
CA ILE A 348 14.86 1.71 5.07
C ILE A 348 15.54 0.57 5.81
N ALA A 349 15.45 0.56 7.15
CA ALA A 349 16.05 -0.47 7.98
C ALA A 349 14.98 -1.21 8.79
N ASN A 350 14.95 -2.54 8.68
CA ASN A 350 14.15 -3.42 9.53
C ASN A 350 15.04 -4.52 10.14
N PRO A 351 15.71 -4.25 11.27
CA PRO A 351 16.79 -5.10 11.77
C PRO A 351 16.31 -6.38 12.46
N GLU A 352 15.04 -6.50 12.82
CA GLU A 352 14.55 -7.72 13.50
C GLU A 352 14.02 -8.78 12.55
N GLY A 353 13.52 -8.38 11.39
CA GLY A 353 12.58 -9.21 10.64
C GLY A 353 11.22 -9.28 11.33
N TYR A 354 10.33 -10.11 10.85
CA TYR A 354 9.00 -10.29 11.43
C TYR A 354 8.42 -11.66 11.07
N THR A 355 7.69 -12.29 11.98
CA THR A 355 6.99 -13.55 11.69
C THR A 355 5.50 -13.28 11.52
N VAL A 356 4.99 -13.44 10.30
CA VAL A 356 3.54 -13.40 10.04
C VAL A 356 2.97 -14.80 10.24
N ARG A 357 2.11 -14.98 11.23
CA ARG A 357 1.29 -16.19 11.38
C ARG A 357 0.04 -16.04 10.52
N TYR A 358 -0.06 -16.84 9.47
CA TYR A 358 -1.29 -17.10 8.75
C TYR A 358 -2.07 -18.18 9.53
N GLY A 359 -3.41 -18.15 9.49
CA GLY A 359 -4.24 -19.15 10.16
C GLY A 359 -3.84 -20.59 9.78
N ARG A 360 -4.20 -21.57 10.63
CA ARG A 360 -3.83 -23.00 10.48
C ARG A 360 -2.33 -23.33 10.66
N GLY A 361 -1.62 -22.57 11.48
CA GLY A 361 -0.26 -22.93 11.90
C GLY A 361 0.86 -22.57 10.91
N HIS A 362 0.54 -21.96 9.76
CA HIS A 362 1.56 -21.49 8.83
C HIS A 362 2.16 -20.16 9.30
N SER A 363 3.45 -20.15 9.60
CA SER A 363 4.18 -18.91 9.89
C SER A 363 5.21 -18.63 8.80
N VAL A 364 5.13 -17.46 8.19
CA VAL A 364 6.18 -16.97 7.28
C VAL A 364 7.09 -16.07 8.10
N HIS A 365 8.36 -16.47 8.23
CA HIS A 365 9.39 -15.64 8.82
C HIS A 365 9.99 -14.75 7.73
N TYR A 366 9.93 -13.45 7.95
CA TYR A 366 10.61 -12.45 7.15
C TYR A 366 11.93 -12.12 7.85
N ASP A 367 13.03 -12.31 7.15
CA ASP A 367 14.35 -11.96 7.63
C ASP A 367 14.49 -10.43 7.86
N PRO A 368 15.49 -10.01 8.66
CA PRO A 368 15.92 -8.62 8.67
C PRO A 368 16.21 -8.14 7.26
N PHE A 369 15.83 -6.90 6.94
CA PHE A 369 16.10 -6.33 5.64
C PHE A 369 16.53 -4.86 5.74
N PHE A 370 17.32 -4.45 4.77
CA PHE A 370 17.72 -3.07 4.57
C PHE A 370 17.56 -2.76 3.09
N HIS A 371 16.77 -1.74 2.77
CA HIS A 371 16.56 -1.30 1.40
C HIS A 371 17.06 0.13 1.26
N LEU A 372 17.90 0.34 0.27
CA LEU A 372 18.30 1.65 -0.16
C LEU A 372 17.57 1.99 -1.46
N LEU A 373 16.77 3.05 -1.46
CA LEU A 373 16.07 3.56 -2.64
C LEU A 373 16.62 4.94 -3.00
N ILE A 374 16.89 5.15 -4.28
CA ILE A 374 17.26 6.46 -4.85
C ILE A 374 16.27 6.78 -5.95
N ALA A 375 15.51 7.85 -5.75
CA ALA A 375 14.46 8.27 -6.67
C ALA A 375 15.07 9.09 -7.83
N ALA A 376 14.80 8.67 -9.07
CA ALA A 376 15.36 9.28 -10.26
C ALA A 376 14.41 9.13 -11.45
N TRP A 377 14.42 10.11 -12.35
CA TRP A 377 13.81 9.97 -13.67
C TRP A 377 14.84 9.37 -14.63
N ILE A 378 14.60 8.16 -15.13
CA ILE A 378 15.49 7.50 -16.08
C ILE A 378 14.84 7.54 -17.48
N PRO A 379 15.48 8.19 -18.47
CA PRO A 379 14.94 8.28 -19.83
C PRO A 379 14.66 6.90 -20.43
N GLY A 380 13.53 6.77 -21.14
CA GLY A 380 13.18 5.55 -21.87
C GLY A 380 12.61 4.41 -21.03
N ILE A 381 12.64 4.49 -19.70
CA ILE A 381 11.96 3.51 -18.83
C ILE A 381 10.50 3.92 -18.65
N SER A 382 9.58 2.97 -18.85
CA SER A 382 8.17 3.11 -18.50
C SER A 382 7.63 1.81 -17.90
N GLU A 383 6.45 1.83 -17.30
CA GLU A 383 5.85 0.62 -16.72
C GLU A 383 5.55 -0.46 -17.76
N GLU A 384 5.38 -0.08 -19.02
CA GLU A 384 5.04 -0.99 -20.13
C GLU A 384 6.28 -1.44 -20.91
N VAL A 385 7.39 -0.72 -20.77
CA VAL A 385 8.62 -0.97 -21.51
C VAL A 385 9.70 -1.36 -20.51
N ALA A 386 9.99 -2.67 -20.47
CA ALA A 386 11.18 -3.15 -19.77
C ALA A 386 12.41 -2.40 -20.27
N LEU A 387 13.39 -2.18 -19.39
CA LEU A 387 14.67 -1.61 -19.75
C LEU A 387 15.22 -2.33 -21.00
N PRO A 388 15.50 -1.62 -22.10
CA PRO A 388 16.09 -2.25 -23.27
C PRO A 388 17.39 -2.93 -22.82
N GLY A 389 17.59 -4.19 -23.18
CA GLY A 389 18.72 -4.98 -22.67
C GLY A 389 20.08 -4.32 -22.91
N GLU A 390 20.20 -3.51 -23.96
CA GLU A 390 21.40 -2.71 -24.26
C GLU A 390 21.74 -1.66 -23.19
N PHE A 391 20.74 -1.02 -22.58
CA PHE A 391 20.98 -0.05 -21.50
C PHE A 391 21.55 -0.76 -20.26
N LEU A 392 21.02 -1.93 -19.92
CA LEU A 392 21.51 -2.72 -18.79
C LEU A 392 22.92 -3.26 -19.02
N LYS A 393 23.29 -3.64 -20.25
CA LYS A 393 24.65 -4.09 -20.59
C LYS A 393 25.72 -3.06 -20.22
N SER A 394 25.42 -1.75 -20.36
CA SER A 394 26.39 -0.69 -20.03
C SER A 394 26.74 -0.60 -18.54
N VAL A 395 25.85 -1.08 -17.66
CA VAL A 395 26.02 -1.04 -16.19
C VAL A 395 26.13 -2.43 -15.55
N GLU A 396 26.07 -3.49 -16.36
CA GLU A 396 26.00 -4.89 -15.90
C GLU A 396 27.17 -5.27 -14.99
N ASN A 397 28.40 -4.88 -15.33
CA ASN A 397 29.58 -5.19 -14.51
C ASN A 397 29.51 -4.54 -13.12
N LYS A 398 28.97 -3.31 -13.03
CA LYS A 398 28.80 -2.63 -11.74
C LYS A 398 27.72 -3.29 -10.90
N ILE A 399 26.60 -3.67 -11.53
CA ILE A 399 25.52 -4.41 -10.88
C ILE A 399 26.05 -5.74 -10.33
N LYS A 400 26.75 -6.54 -11.15
CA LYS A 400 27.36 -7.81 -10.71
C LYS A 400 28.38 -7.61 -9.58
N GLY A 401 29.15 -6.53 -9.62
CA GLY A 401 30.07 -6.15 -8.54
C GLY A 401 29.33 -5.94 -7.21
N LEU A 402 28.24 -5.17 -7.23
CA LEU A 402 27.39 -4.96 -6.06
C LEU A 402 26.68 -6.25 -5.61
N GLU A 403 26.19 -7.06 -6.54
CA GLU A 403 25.58 -8.36 -6.24
C GLU A 403 26.55 -9.32 -5.56
N SER A 404 27.80 -9.38 -6.03
CA SER A 404 28.85 -10.18 -5.38
C SER A 404 29.19 -9.69 -3.97
N SER A 405 28.86 -8.43 -3.66
CA SER A 405 29.04 -7.81 -2.33
C SER A 405 27.81 -7.93 -1.42
N GLY A 406 26.78 -8.70 -1.83
CA GLY A 406 25.59 -8.95 -1.03
C GLY A 406 24.43 -7.96 -1.25
N TYR A 407 24.36 -7.29 -2.41
CA TYR A 407 23.29 -6.37 -2.77
C TYR A 407 22.50 -6.83 -4.00
N HIS A 408 21.19 -7.02 -3.86
CA HIS A 408 20.31 -7.24 -5.00
C HIS A 408 19.83 -5.90 -5.59
N ILE A 409 20.21 -5.60 -6.82
CA ILE A 409 19.94 -4.32 -7.47
C ILE A 409 18.71 -4.41 -8.37
N ILE A 410 17.74 -3.53 -8.15
CA ILE A 410 16.52 -3.42 -8.96
C ILE A 410 16.47 -2.02 -9.55
N VAL A 411 16.54 -1.94 -10.88
CA VAL A 411 16.35 -0.70 -11.63
C VAL A 411 14.93 -0.67 -12.19
N GLY A 412 14.18 0.41 -11.97
CA GLY A 412 12.82 0.54 -12.44
C GLY A 412 12.41 1.98 -12.74
N VAL A 413 11.14 2.16 -13.12
CA VAL A 413 10.54 3.47 -13.43
C VAL A 413 10.82 4.54 -12.36
N PRO A 414 10.69 4.27 -11.04
CA PRO A 414 10.88 5.31 -10.02
C PRO A 414 12.34 5.60 -9.67
N GLY A 415 13.30 4.82 -10.19
CA GLY A 415 14.73 4.95 -9.85
C GLY A 415 15.40 3.61 -9.63
N ILE A 416 16.32 3.55 -8.68
CA ILE A 416 17.12 2.36 -8.35
C ILE A 416 16.93 1.96 -6.89
N MET A 417 16.85 0.67 -6.63
CA MET A 417 16.78 0.09 -5.30
C MET A 417 17.90 -0.93 -5.13
N ALA A 418 18.63 -0.85 -4.02
CA ALA A 418 19.54 -1.89 -3.56
C ALA A 418 18.95 -2.55 -2.32
N GLN A 419 18.69 -3.86 -2.42
CA GLN A 419 18.26 -4.69 -1.30
C GLN A 419 19.46 -5.46 -0.75
N ILE A 420 19.71 -5.32 0.55
CA ILE A 420 20.76 -6.09 1.22
C ILE A 420 20.31 -7.55 1.37
N ASP A 421 21.21 -8.49 1.07
CA ASP A 421 20.96 -9.92 1.28
C ASP A 421 20.77 -10.27 2.77
N SER A 422 20.30 -11.49 3.05
CA SER A 422 20.00 -11.90 4.42
C SER A 422 21.24 -12.05 5.30
N ASN A 423 22.42 -12.33 4.73
CA ASN A 423 23.67 -12.55 5.47
C ASN A 423 24.25 -11.22 5.95
N LEU A 424 24.38 -10.25 5.04
CA LEU A 424 24.82 -8.89 5.34
C LEU A 424 23.80 -8.18 6.23
N ALA A 425 22.50 -8.38 6.04
CA ALA A 425 21.48 -7.87 6.94
C ALA A 425 21.60 -8.44 8.37
N LYS A 426 21.88 -9.75 8.51
CA LYS A 426 22.17 -10.38 9.82
C LYS A 426 23.47 -9.86 10.44
N HIS A 427 24.47 -9.55 9.63
CA HIS A 427 25.72 -8.96 10.09
C HIS A 427 25.50 -7.53 10.62
N ILE A 428 24.84 -6.66 9.86
CA ILE A 428 24.47 -5.29 10.30
C ILE A 428 23.56 -5.33 11.53
N LYS A 429 22.67 -6.33 11.63
CA LYS A 429 21.85 -6.54 12.84
C LYS A 429 22.69 -6.75 14.11
N LYS A 430 23.80 -7.50 14.00
CA LYS A 430 24.73 -7.77 15.12
C LYS A 430 25.65 -6.58 15.38
N HIS A 431 26.02 -5.85 14.33
CA HIS A 431 26.95 -4.71 14.34
C HIS A 431 26.29 -3.48 13.70
N PRO A 432 25.37 -2.79 14.39
CA PRO A 432 24.62 -1.67 13.82
C PRO A 432 25.50 -0.54 13.27
N GLU A 433 26.69 -0.34 13.84
CA GLU A 433 27.72 0.59 13.38
C GLU A 433 28.14 0.38 11.93
N ASN A 434 28.05 -0.85 11.43
CA ASN A 434 28.41 -1.18 10.05
C ASN A 434 27.39 -0.65 9.04
N ILE A 435 26.26 -0.06 9.46
CA ILE A 435 25.35 0.63 8.55
C ILE A 435 26.05 1.78 7.80
N ILE A 436 27.13 2.34 8.36
CA ILE A 436 27.91 3.42 7.73
C ILE A 436 28.63 2.90 6.48
N SER A 437 28.99 1.62 6.40
CA SER A 437 29.65 1.06 5.21
C SER A 437 28.76 1.08 3.97
N LEU A 438 27.43 1.17 4.17
CA LEU A 438 26.47 1.36 3.08
C LEU A 438 26.75 2.64 2.29
N SER A 439 27.47 3.61 2.87
CA SER A 439 27.88 4.85 2.20
C SER A 439 28.56 4.63 0.85
N GLN A 440 29.39 3.59 0.72
CA GLN A 440 30.10 3.27 -0.51
C GLN A 440 29.14 2.86 -1.64
N VAL A 441 28.09 2.12 -1.28
CA VAL A 441 27.06 1.64 -2.22
C VAL A 441 26.33 2.81 -2.87
N PHE A 442 26.11 3.91 -2.17
CA PHE A 442 25.45 5.09 -2.74
C PHE A 442 26.20 5.69 -3.91
N GLY A 443 27.52 5.83 -3.77
CA GLY A 443 28.37 6.34 -4.85
C GLY A 443 28.22 5.50 -6.10
N GLU A 444 28.24 4.18 -5.94
CA GLU A 444 28.08 3.22 -7.05
C GLU A 444 26.68 3.28 -7.68
N LEU A 445 25.61 3.34 -6.88
CA LEU A 445 24.24 3.44 -7.40
C LEU A 445 24.01 4.73 -8.17
N ILE A 446 24.57 5.86 -7.71
CA ILE A 446 24.52 7.12 -8.45
C ILE A 446 25.35 7.04 -9.73
N GLY A 447 26.50 6.38 -9.69
CA GLY A 447 27.30 6.10 -10.88
C GLY A 447 26.52 5.29 -11.93
N ILE A 448 25.75 4.29 -11.50
CA ILE A 448 24.84 3.52 -12.36
C ILE A 448 23.73 4.42 -12.91
N LEU A 449 23.05 5.20 -12.06
CA LEU A 449 22.00 6.13 -12.50
C LEU A 449 22.52 7.14 -13.52
N SER A 450 23.69 7.72 -13.29
CA SER A 450 24.31 8.68 -14.21
C SER A 450 24.62 8.06 -15.57
N GLN A 451 25.11 6.81 -15.60
CA GLN A 451 25.36 6.08 -16.85
C GLN A 451 24.08 5.76 -17.61
N LEU A 452 22.97 5.54 -16.89
CA LEU A 452 21.64 5.37 -17.48
C LEU A 452 20.98 6.71 -17.88
N GLY A 453 21.66 7.85 -17.70
CA GLY A 453 21.09 9.18 -17.99
C GLY A 453 20.04 9.63 -16.98
N GLY A 454 20.02 9.01 -15.80
CA GLY A 454 19.12 9.33 -14.70
C GLY A 454 19.27 10.76 -14.24
N LYS A 455 18.15 11.46 -14.08
CA LYS A 455 18.09 12.83 -13.57
C LYS A 455 17.43 12.86 -12.20
N PRO A 456 17.87 13.74 -11.29
CA PRO A 456 17.21 13.89 -10.00
C PRO A 456 15.76 14.32 -10.23
N ILE A 457 14.86 13.74 -9.44
CA ILE A 457 13.49 14.26 -9.35
C ILE A 457 13.63 15.56 -8.57
N SER A 458 13.88 16.68 -9.27
CA SER A 458 13.58 17.99 -8.71
C SER A 458 12.17 17.87 -8.20
N ALA A 459 11.93 18.17 -6.91
CA ALA A 459 10.59 18.16 -6.34
C ALA A 459 9.71 18.93 -7.33
N PHE A 460 8.92 18.19 -8.14
CA PHE A 460 8.01 18.81 -9.09
C PHE A 460 7.10 19.63 -8.18
N PRO A 461 7.10 20.96 -8.31
CA PRO A 461 6.30 21.81 -7.44
C PRO A 461 4.83 21.39 -7.48
#